data_AF-A0A2E4W3K6-F1
#
_entry.id   AF-A0A2E4W3K6-F1
#
_cell.length_a   1.000
_cell.length_b   1.000
_cell.length_c   1.000
_cell.angle_alpha   90.00
_cell.angle_beta   90.00
_cell.angle_gamma   90.00
#
_symmetry.space_group_name_H-M   'P 1'
#
loop_
_entity.id
_entity.type
_entity.pdbx_description
1 polymer ?
#
loop_
_entity_poly.entity_id
_entity_poly.type
_entity_poly.pdbx_seq_one_letter_code
_entity_poly.pdbx_strand_id
1 'polypeptide(L)'
;MRLIREQSRIFTLDEIEFPIFVIHSDNVEEIDGLLWLDDQVVDDKNMSGETLGKRRLQSPMKSIYPLKYMIEDEIGLMKHRSKTFIDNDGRVFNYEKTRTLKLIYHKIRKREKKGIATVLWLKDCPFPFAEKSPPDPEHTWAGVLHESGIPWKIYDFTKVKKKDTWRKI
;
A
#
# COMPACT_ATOMS: atom_id res chain seq x y z
N MET A 1 14.05 31.48 -12.57
CA MET A 1 13.64 31.48 -11.15
C MET A 1 13.49 30.02 -10.75
N ARG A 2 14.48 29.44 -10.05
CA ARG A 2 14.45 28.02 -9.64
C ARG A 2 13.52 27.91 -8.44
N LEU A 3 12.32 27.37 -8.66
CA LEU A 3 11.42 26.98 -7.57
C LEU A 3 12.05 25.84 -6.78
N ILE A 4 11.91 25.97 -5.46
CA ILE A 4 12.60 25.24 -4.41
C ILE A 4 12.12 23.78 -4.45
N ARG A 5 13.06 22.83 -4.55
CA ARG A 5 12.80 21.41 -4.30
C ARG A 5 12.40 21.25 -2.82
N GLU A 6 11.11 21.24 -2.53
CA GLU A 6 10.60 20.76 -1.25
C GLU A 6 10.57 19.22 -1.25
N GLN A 7 11.69 18.60 -1.58
CA GLN A 7 11.87 17.14 -1.51
C GLN A 7 12.42 16.77 -0.14
N SER A 8 11.53 16.44 0.79
CA SER A 8 11.67 15.36 1.78
C SER A 8 10.66 15.54 2.92
N ARG A 9 9.37 15.31 2.64
CA ARG A 9 8.44 14.98 3.73
C ARG A 9 8.68 13.52 4.11
N ILE A 10 9.06 13.29 5.36
CA ILE A 10 9.11 11.94 5.93
C ILE A 10 7.66 11.56 6.16
N PHE A 11 7.17 10.59 5.38
CA PHE A 11 5.82 10.07 5.57
C PHE A 11 5.86 8.88 6.51
N THR A 12 5.04 8.92 7.56
CA THR A 12 4.67 7.67 8.25
C THR A 12 3.66 6.92 7.39
N LEU A 13 3.56 5.59 7.54
CA LEU A 13 2.59 4.79 6.77
C LEU A 13 1.14 5.25 7.01
N ASP A 14 0.88 5.89 8.15
CA ASP A 14 -0.42 6.43 8.54
C ASP A 14 -0.80 7.74 7.80
N GLU A 15 0.17 8.41 7.16
CA GLU A 15 -0.06 9.64 6.39
C GLU A 15 -0.36 9.37 4.90
N ILE A 16 -0.27 8.11 4.47
CA ILE A 16 -0.47 7.69 3.09
C ILE A 16 -1.95 7.35 2.85
N GLU A 17 -2.58 8.04 1.90
CA GLU A 17 -3.96 7.71 1.52
C GLU A 17 -4.00 6.62 0.45
N PHE A 18 -4.49 5.43 0.81
CA PHE A 18 -4.66 4.32 -0.12
C PHE A 18 -5.97 4.45 -0.96
N PRO A 19 -6.04 3.88 -2.18
CA PRO A 19 -4.98 3.13 -2.84
C PRO A 19 -3.87 4.05 -3.35
N ILE A 20 -2.66 3.49 -3.44
CA ILE A 20 -1.50 4.17 -4.04
C ILE A 20 -1.21 3.58 -5.42
N PHE A 21 -0.53 4.35 -6.25
CA PHE A 21 -0.22 3.96 -7.62
C PHE A 21 1.28 4.08 -7.89
N VAL A 22 1.82 3.10 -8.63
CA VAL A 22 3.25 3.09 -8.98
C VAL A 22 3.51 4.09 -10.10
N ILE A 23 4.48 4.98 -9.87
CA ILE A 23 5.03 5.86 -10.90
C ILE A 23 6.52 5.56 -11.09
N HIS A 24 7.07 5.91 -12.25
CA HIS A 24 8.41 5.48 -12.63
C HIS A 24 9.52 6.42 -12.14
N SER A 25 9.18 7.66 -11.76
CA SER A 25 10.11 8.65 -11.22
C SER A 25 9.39 9.59 -10.24
N ASP A 26 10.15 10.18 -9.32
CA ASP A 26 9.74 11.22 -8.38
C ASP A 26 10.04 12.63 -8.89
N ASN A 27 10.59 12.74 -10.11
CA ASN A 27 10.84 14.00 -10.79
C ASN A 27 9.54 14.56 -11.37
N VAL A 28 8.68 15.04 -10.48
CA VAL A 28 7.40 15.65 -10.81
C VAL A 28 7.45 17.16 -10.70
N GLU A 29 6.64 17.84 -11.51
CA GLU A 29 6.50 19.29 -11.52
C GLU A 29 5.04 19.67 -11.39
N GLU A 30 4.71 20.56 -10.44
CA GLU A 30 3.36 21.11 -10.31
C GLU A 30 3.31 22.49 -10.97
N ILE A 31 2.48 22.62 -12.01
CA ILE A 31 2.34 23.86 -12.80
C ILE A 31 0.84 24.12 -12.98
N ASP A 32 0.38 25.28 -12.51
CA ASP A 32 -1.02 25.73 -12.63
C ASP A 32 -2.05 24.66 -12.21
N GLY A 33 -1.79 23.95 -11.11
CA GLY A 33 -2.67 22.90 -10.57
C GLY A 33 -2.58 21.54 -11.30
N LEU A 34 -1.72 21.41 -12.30
CA LEU A 34 -1.43 20.13 -12.95
C LEU A 34 -0.14 19.53 -12.40
N LEU A 35 -0.18 18.26 -12.00
CA LEU A 35 1.01 17.51 -11.61
C LEU A 35 1.53 16.75 -12.83
N TRP A 36 2.71 17.14 -13.29
CA TRP A 36 3.39 16.58 -14.44
C TRP A 36 4.43 15.55 -14.02
N LEU A 37 4.53 14.50 -14.83
CA LEU A 37 5.63 13.54 -14.82
C LEU A 37 6.07 13.36 -16.26
N ASP A 38 7.29 13.81 -16.56
CA ASP A 38 7.78 14.00 -17.92
C ASP A 38 6.82 14.90 -18.75
N ASP A 39 6.27 14.39 -19.84
CA ASP A 39 5.34 15.08 -20.75
C ASP A 39 3.87 14.67 -20.53
N GLN A 40 3.56 14.04 -19.39
CA GLN A 40 2.24 13.52 -19.07
C GLN A 40 1.70 14.05 -17.75
N VAL A 41 0.39 14.28 -17.69
CA VAL A 41 -0.31 14.71 -16.49
C VAL A 41 -0.65 13.50 -15.62
N VAL A 42 -0.13 13.47 -14.40
CA VAL A 42 -0.44 12.46 -13.38
C VAL A 42 -1.69 12.82 -12.60
N ASP A 43 -1.87 14.09 -12.25
CA ASP A 43 -3.03 14.58 -11.50
C ASP A 43 -3.42 15.97 -12.00
N ASP A 44 -4.73 16.24 -12.01
CA ASP A 44 -5.31 17.53 -12.40
C ASP A 44 -6.10 18.10 -11.21
N LYS A 45 -5.41 18.86 -10.36
CA LYS A 45 -5.97 19.44 -9.14
C LYS A 45 -6.95 20.58 -9.39
N ASN A 46 -7.10 21.03 -10.64
CA ASN A 46 -8.15 21.97 -11.03
C ASN A 46 -9.52 21.28 -11.14
N MET A 47 -9.54 19.95 -11.29
CA MET A 47 -10.80 19.19 -11.33
C MET A 47 -11.37 18.98 -9.93
N SER A 48 -12.70 19.04 -9.82
CA SER A 48 -13.38 18.77 -8.56
C SER A 48 -13.26 17.30 -8.16
N GLY A 49 -13.00 17.04 -6.87
CA GLY A 49 -12.99 15.69 -6.33
C GLY A 49 -11.85 15.46 -5.34
N GLU A 50 -12.18 14.71 -4.28
CA GLU A 50 -11.24 14.42 -3.19
C GLU A 50 -10.12 13.47 -3.63
N THR A 51 -10.41 12.55 -4.56
CA THR A 51 -9.46 11.52 -4.97
C THR A 51 -8.82 11.80 -6.34
N LEU A 52 -7.56 11.37 -6.48
CA LEU A 52 -6.78 11.34 -7.70
C LEU A 52 -7.60 10.72 -8.86
N GLY A 53 -8.27 9.59 -8.59
CA GLY A 53 -9.10 8.93 -9.59
C GLY A 53 -10.27 9.79 -10.11
N LYS A 54 -10.98 10.49 -9.21
CA LYS A 54 -12.09 11.38 -9.59
C LYS A 54 -11.60 12.55 -10.43
N ARG A 55 -10.48 13.17 -10.04
CA ARG A 55 -9.90 14.31 -10.75
C ARG A 55 -9.41 13.92 -12.14
N ARG A 56 -8.67 12.81 -12.25
CA ARG A 56 -8.18 12.27 -13.52
C ARG A 56 -9.31 11.90 -14.48
N LEU A 57 -10.42 11.37 -14.00
CA LEU A 57 -11.57 11.00 -14.84
C LEU A 57 -12.24 12.22 -15.49
N GLN A 58 -12.22 13.37 -14.81
CA GLN A 58 -12.85 14.61 -15.27
C GLN A 58 -11.89 15.49 -16.08
N SER A 59 -10.58 15.21 -16.04
CA SER A 59 -9.56 16.06 -16.66
C SER A 59 -9.75 16.14 -18.18
N PRO A 60 -9.73 17.34 -18.78
CA PRO A 60 -9.77 17.51 -20.23
C PRO A 60 -8.41 17.20 -20.91
N MET A 61 -7.37 16.90 -20.12
CA MET A 61 -6.03 16.65 -20.63
C MET A 61 -5.98 15.36 -21.46
N LYS A 62 -5.32 15.41 -22.62
CA LYS A 62 -5.18 14.25 -23.52
C LYS A 62 -3.97 13.40 -23.17
N SER A 63 -2.89 14.02 -22.68
CA SER A 63 -1.65 13.34 -22.28
C SER A 63 -1.73 12.97 -20.80
N ILE A 64 -2.54 11.97 -20.46
CA ILE A 64 -2.65 11.47 -19.08
C ILE A 64 -1.63 10.34 -18.86
N TYR A 65 -0.83 10.45 -17.80
CA TYR A 65 0.13 9.42 -17.40
C TYR A 65 -0.61 8.13 -17.00
N PRO A 66 -0.31 6.94 -17.57
CA PRO A 66 -1.03 5.70 -17.27
C PRO A 66 -0.65 5.10 -15.91
N LEU A 67 -1.59 5.06 -14.97
CA LEU A 67 -1.43 4.39 -13.67
C LEU A 67 -1.82 2.91 -13.77
N LYS A 68 -0.86 2.07 -14.16
CA LYS A 68 -1.09 0.63 -14.44
C LYS A 68 -1.15 -0.26 -13.21
N TYR A 69 -0.48 0.13 -12.13
CA TYR A 69 -0.34 -0.70 -10.93
C TYR A 69 -0.89 0.05 -9.73
N MET A 70 -1.98 -0.48 -9.19
CA MET A 70 -2.63 -0.02 -7.98
C MET A 70 -2.24 -0.94 -6.82
N ILE A 71 -1.96 -0.36 -5.66
CA ILE A 71 -1.68 -1.06 -4.42
C ILE A 71 -2.75 -0.61 -3.41
N GLU A 72 -3.50 -1.57 -2.89
CA GLU A 72 -4.68 -1.31 -2.05
C GLU A 72 -4.37 -0.98 -0.60
N ASP A 73 -3.26 -1.48 -0.06
CA ASP A 73 -2.95 -1.41 1.36
C ASP A 73 -1.45 -1.46 1.68
N GLU A 74 -1.15 -1.27 2.96
CA GLU A 74 0.18 -1.27 3.53
C GLU A 74 0.93 -2.59 3.29
N ILE A 75 0.25 -3.75 3.35
CA ILE A 75 0.88 -5.06 3.10
C ILE A 75 1.26 -5.19 1.63
N GLY A 76 0.44 -4.68 0.72
CA GLY A 76 0.75 -4.53 -0.69
C GLY A 76 1.99 -3.68 -0.92
N LEU A 77 2.09 -2.52 -0.26
CA LEU A 77 3.26 -1.63 -0.32
C LEU A 77 4.52 -2.35 0.20
N MET A 78 4.43 -3.02 1.35
CA MET A 78 5.54 -3.80 1.94
C MET A 78 6.01 -4.94 1.03
N LYS A 79 5.13 -5.52 0.20
CA LYS A 79 5.51 -6.56 -0.79
C LYS A 79 6.11 -5.97 -2.06
N HIS A 80 5.75 -4.76 -2.40
CA HIS A 80 6.12 -4.14 -3.67
C HIS A 80 7.62 -3.83 -3.75
N ARG A 81 8.16 -3.74 -4.98
CA ARG A 81 9.60 -3.48 -5.22
C ARG A 81 9.91 -2.06 -5.66
N SER A 82 8.95 -1.38 -6.30
CA SER A 82 9.12 0.03 -6.67
C SER A 82 9.35 0.90 -5.45
N LYS A 83 10.01 2.03 -5.68
CA LYS A 83 10.31 3.01 -4.63
C LYS A 83 9.40 4.22 -4.70
N THR A 84 8.87 4.56 -5.87
CA THR A 84 8.12 5.80 -6.06
C THR A 84 6.65 5.53 -6.33
N PHE A 85 5.81 6.30 -5.66
CA PHE A 85 4.37 6.15 -5.68
C PHE A 85 3.68 7.50 -5.65
N ILE A 86 2.40 7.51 -6.04
CA ILE A 86 1.47 8.60 -5.79
C ILE A 86 0.30 8.05 -4.97
N ASP A 87 -0.09 8.75 -3.91
CA ASP A 87 -1.24 8.37 -3.08
C ASP A 87 -2.57 8.82 -3.70
N ASN A 88 -3.69 8.43 -3.08
CA ASN A 88 -5.02 8.75 -3.59
C ASN A 88 -5.38 10.24 -3.43
N ASP A 89 -4.64 11.00 -2.63
CA ASP A 89 -4.76 12.46 -2.51
C ASP A 89 -3.96 13.20 -3.60
N GLY A 90 -3.09 12.51 -4.34
CA GLY A 90 -2.24 13.07 -5.38
C GLY A 90 -0.84 13.47 -4.89
N ARG A 91 -0.40 12.98 -3.72
CA ARG A 91 0.95 13.25 -3.17
C ARG A 91 1.92 12.20 -3.66
N VAL A 92 3.05 12.67 -4.21
CA VAL A 92 4.16 11.80 -4.63
C VAL A 92 5.09 11.54 -3.46
N PHE A 93 5.46 10.29 -3.27
CA PHE A 93 6.37 9.88 -2.20
C PHE A 93 7.29 8.74 -2.62
N ASN A 94 8.43 8.67 -1.93
CA ASN A 94 9.33 7.54 -2.01
C ASN A 94 9.19 6.67 -0.76
N TYR A 95 9.15 5.35 -0.96
CA TYR A 95 9.13 4.36 0.11
C TYR A 95 10.40 3.50 0.05
N GLU A 96 11.16 3.55 1.15
CA GLU A 96 12.32 2.71 1.35
C GLU A 96 12.10 1.77 2.55
N LYS A 97 12.35 0.49 2.32
CA LYS A 97 12.29 -0.53 3.36
C LYS A 97 13.53 -0.41 4.24
N THR A 98 13.35 -0.18 5.52
CA THR A 98 14.44 0.14 6.46
C THR A 98 14.68 -0.95 7.49
N ARG A 99 13.70 -1.82 7.77
CA ARG A 99 13.77 -2.77 8.89
C ARG A 99 13.49 -4.19 8.45
N THR A 100 13.90 -5.17 9.25
CA THR A 100 13.70 -6.60 8.95
C THR A 100 12.89 -7.25 10.06
N LEU A 101 11.75 -7.84 9.71
CA LEU A 101 10.87 -8.55 10.64
C LEU A 101 10.87 -10.04 10.37
N LYS A 102 10.63 -10.85 11.42
CA LYS A 102 10.42 -12.29 11.27
C LYS A 102 9.04 -12.55 10.67
N LEU A 103 8.95 -13.48 9.74
CA LEU A 103 7.72 -13.99 9.17
C LEU A 103 7.51 -15.42 9.66
N ILE A 104 6.51 -15.61 10.52
CA ILE A 104 6.23 -16.89 11.18
C ILE A 104 4.86 -17.39 10.74
N TYR A 105 4.77 -18.67 10.39
CA TYR A 105 3.52 -19.26 9.90
C TYR A 105 2.70 -19.92 11.00
N HIS A 106 1.50 -19.39 11.21
CA HIS A 106 0.53 -19.84 12.21
C HIS A 106 -0.68 -20.50 11.57
N LYS A 107 -1.18 -21.59 12.16
CA LYS A 107 -2.36 -22.30 11.67
C LYS A 107 -3.61 -21.46 11.95
N ILE A 108 -4.48 -21.28 10.96
CA ILE A 108 -5.77 -20.64 11.15
C ILE A 108 -6.68 -21.61 11.91
N ARG A 109 -7.12 -21.23 13.11
CA ARG A 109 -8.00 -22.04 13.97
C ARG A 109 -9.47 -21.76 13.71
N LYS A 110 -9.81 -20.48 13.49
CA LYS A 110 -11.19 -20.04 13.33
C LYS A 110 -11.27 -18.84 12.40
N ARG A 111 -12.34 -18.77 11.61
CA ARG A 111 -12.71 -17.66 10.73
C ARG A 111 -14.10 -17.19 11.11
N GLU A 112 -14.22 -15.97 11.58
CA GLU A 112 -15.49 -15.38 11.96
C GLU A 112 -15.84 -14.24 10.99
N LYS A 113 -16.89 -14.42 10.19
CA LYS A 113 -17.40 -13.33 9.35
C LYS A 113 -18.11 -12.31 10.24
N LYS A 114 -17.73 -11.04 10.13
CA LYS A 114 -18.28 -9.90 10.85
C LYS A 114 -18.66 -8.82 9.85
N GLY A 115 -19.81 -9.00 9.19
CA GLY A 115 -20.33 -8.06 8.20
C GLY A 115 -19.33 -7.77 7.08
N ILE A 116 -18.64 -6.64 7.17
CA ILE A 116 -17.66 -6.13 6.19
C ILE A 116 -16.23 -6.68 6.35
N ALA A 117 -15.97 -7.47 7.39
CA ALA A 117 -14.64 -8.02 7.66
C ALA A 117 -14.71 -9.49 8.11
N THR A 118 -13.57 -10.16 8.10
CA THR A 118 -13.38 -11.48 8.68
C THR A 118 -12.34 -11.43 9.78
N VAL A 119 -12.70 -11.92 10.95
CA VAL A 119 -11.82 -12.04 12.11
C VAL A 119 -11.19 -13.43 12.11
N LEU A 120 -9.86 -13.49 12.11
CA LEU A 120 -9.06 -14.70 12.06
C LEU A 120 -8.41 -14.96 13.42
N TRP A 121 -8.61 -16.17 13.94
CA TRP A 121 -7.93 -16.65 15.13
C TRP A 121 -6.80 -17.58 14.73
N LEU A 122 -5.58 -17.21 15.09
CA LEU A 122 -4.38 -17.95 14.72
C LEU A 122 -3.85 -18.77 15.91
N LYS A 123 -3.27 -19.93 15.62
CA LYS A 123 -2.55 -20.72 16.62
C LYS A 123 -1.41 -19.88 17.19
N ASP A 124 -1.18 -19.97 18.49
CA ASP A 124 -0.02 -19.35 19.17
C ASP A 124 0.07 -17.82 19.00
N CYS A 125 -1.05 -17.17 18.70
CA CYS A 125 -1.23 -15.72 18.73
C CYS A 125 -2.24 -15.34 19.82
N PRO A 126 -1.95 -14.34 20.67
CA PRO A 126 -2.80 -14.01 21.82
C PRO A 126 -4.07 -13.22 21.44
N PHE A 127 -4.12 -12.63 20.25
CA PHE A 127 -5.25 -11.83 19.76
C PHE A 127 -5.63 -12.22 18.32
N PRO A 128 -6.88 -11.93 17.91
CA PRO A 128 -7.32 -12.17 16.54
C PRO A 128 -6.87 -11.06 15.59
N PHE A 129 -6.95 -11.34 14.29
CA PHE A 129 -6.61 -10.41 13.20
C PHE A 129 -7.84 -10.11 12.35
N ALA A 130 -8.06 -8.86 11.97
CA ALA A 130 -9.15 -8.45 11.09
C ALA A 130 -8.67 -8.32 9.65
N GLU A 131 -9.35 -8.98 8.73
CA GLU A 131 -9.09 -8.92 7.29
C GLU A 131 -10.33 -8.42 6.55
N LYS A 132 -10.15 -7.58 5.52
CA LYS A 132 -11.25 -7.04 4.70
C LYS A 132 -12.08 -8.13 4.04
N SER A 133 -11.46 -9.26 3.71
CA SER A 133 -12.14 -10.39 3.09
C SER A 133 -11.62 -11.71 3.66
N PRO A 134 -12.47 -12.74 3.74
CA PRO A 134 -12.02 -14.04 4.20
C PRO A 134 -10.96 -14.57 3.24
N PRO A 135 -9.84 -15.13 3.73
CA PRO A 135 -8.91 -15.82 2.84
C PRO A 135 -9.61 -17.02 2.20
N ASP A 136 -9.03 -17.55 1.12
CA ASP A 136 -9.48 -18.80 0.52
C ASP A 136 -9.61 -19.91 1.60
N PRO A 137 -10.71 -20.70 1.61
CA PRO A 137 -10.87 -21.81 2.54
C PRO A 137 -9.70 -22.81 2.55
N GLU A 138 -9.04 -23.01 1.40
CA GLU A 138 -7.89 -23.91 1.28
C GLU A 138 -6.62 -23.39 1.97
N HIS A 139 -6.52 -22.07 2.19
CA HIS A 139 -5.39 -21.48 2.89
C HIS A 139 -5.49 -21.68 4.41
N THR A 140 -4.98 -22.80 4.92
CA THR A 140 -5.07 -23.13 6.35
C THR A 140 -4.01 -22.49 7.25
N TRP A 141 -3.06 -21.73 6.68
CA TRP A 141 -1.97 -21.06 7.39
C TRP A 141 -1.86 -19.58 7.01
N ALA A 142 -1.55 -18.74 7.99
CA ALA A 142 -1.25 -17.32 7.81
C ALA A 142 0.22 -17.06 8.18
N GLY A 143 0.97 -16.42 7.29
CA GLY A 143 2.28 -15.87 7.59
C GLY A 143 2.11 -14.52 8.27
N VAL A 144 2.62 -14.38 9.49
CA VAL A 144 2.48 -13.17 10.32
C VAL A 144 3.85 -12.54 10.50
N LEU A 145 3.95 -11.22 10.28
CA LEU A 145 5.12 -10.43 10.65
C LEU A 145 5.16 -10.25 12.16
N HIS A 146 6.33 -10.42 12.77
CA HIS A 146 6.54 -10.18 14.20
C HIS A 146 7.40 -8.97 14.41
N GLU A 147 6.88 -8.01 15.17
CA GLU A 147 7.57 -6.79 15.58
C GLU A 147 7.93 -6.89 17.06
N SER A 148 9.23 -6.77 17.37
CA SER A 148 9.73 -6.94 18.75
C SER A 148 9.29 -8.24 19.44
N GLY A 149 9.11 -9.31 18.66
CA GLY A 149 8.65 -10.62 19.15
C GLY A 149 7.14 -10.77 19.30
N ILE A 150 6.37 -9.74 18.96
CA ILE A 150 4.90 -9.73 19.05
C ILE A 150 4.31 -9.89 17.65
N PRO A 151 3.33 -10.80 17.43
CA PRO A 151 2.61 -10.88 16.16
C PRO A 151 2.02 -9.52 15.78
N TRP A 152 2.24 -9.03 14.56
CA TRP A 152 1.88 -7.66 14.19
C TRP A 152 0.84 -7.60 13.06
N LYS A 153 1.23 -8.00 11.84
CA LYS A 153 0.34 -7.98 10.68
C LYS A 153 0.41 -9.29 9.91
N ILE A 154 -0.73 -9.72 9.35
CA ILE A 154 -0.74 -10.84 8.41
C ILE A 154 -0.08 -10.38 7.09
N TYR A 155 0.91 -11.13 6.64
CA TYR A 155 1.63 -10.87 5.41
C TYR A 155 1.07 -11.68 4.25
N ASP A 156 0.83 -12.98 4.43
CA ASP A 156 0.29 -13.84 3.38
C ASP A 156 -0.49 -15.03 3.93
N PHE A 157 -1.22 -15.71 3.03
CA PHE A 157 -1.97 -16.92 3.32
C PHE A 157 -1.44 -18.08 2.48
N THR A 158 -1.43 -19.29 3.05
CA THR A 158 -0.83 -20.47 2.41
C THR A 158 -1.60 -21.75 2.76
N LYS A 159 -1.58 -22.73 1.84
CA LYS A 159 -2.30 -24.01 2.03
C LYS A 159 -1.60 -24.92 3.05
N VAL A 160 -0.27 -24.85 3.09
CA VAL A 160 0.61 -25.65 3.94
C VAL A 160 1.54 -24.75 4.76
N LYS A 161 2.01 -25.24 5.91
CA LYS A 161 2.99 -24.51 6.73
C LYS A 161 4.28 -24.32 5.93
N LYS A 162 4.67 -23.06 5.72
CA LYS A 162 6.00 -22.72 5.19
C LYS A 162 7.00 -22.57 6.34
N LYS A 163 8.29 -22.65 6.00
CA LYS A 163 9.38 -22.38 6.94
C LYS A 163 9.32 -20.91 7.37
N ASP A 164 9.65 -20.66 8.63
CA ASP A 164 9.79 -19.30 9.14
C ASP A 164 10.96 -18.61 8.43
N THR A 165 10.74 -17.36 8.04
CA THR A 165 11.70 -16.55 7.28
C THR A 165 11.72 -15.12 7.84
N TRP A 166 12.24 -14.17 7.08
CA TRP A 166 12.20 -12.76 7.40
C TRP A 166 11.78 -11.95 6.17
N ARG A 167 11.27 -10.74 6.39
CA ARG A 167 10.95 -9.78 5.35
C ARG A 167 11.58 -8.44 5.71
N LYS A 168 12.31 -7.86 4.76
CA LYS A 168 12.69 -6.45 4.82
C LYS A 168 11.45 -5.65 4.44
N ILE A 169 11.06 -4.69 5.28
CA ILE A 169 9.89 -3.81 5.15
C ILE A 169 10.28 -2.37 5.46
#